data_AF-A0A413SVU7-F1
#
_entry.id   AF-A0A413SVU7-F1
#
_cell.length_a   1.000
_cell.length_b   1.000
_cell.length_c   1.000
_cell.angle_alpha   90.00
_cell.angle_beta   90.00
_cell.angle_gamma   90.00
#
_symmetry.space_group_name_H-M   'P 1'
#
loop_
_entity.id
_entity.type
_entity.pdbx_description
1 polymer ?
#
loop_
_entity_poly.entity_id
_entity_poly.type
_entity_poly.pdbx_seq_one_letter_code
_entity_poly.pdbx_strand_id
1 'polypeptide(L)'
;MSLKGTGDTYLPVPFVFDSTISHSQCQYQWNIESIFHHLKFFLQGEVMGMIIRRNNSPSYNAYGGYIEGGYFILGNRLGYDRRDALPLCLENKNSLAIFVRVNHTNLNDSDLKCGALTDLSAGMNYYLNKHIIFRLNYSHVKTDQYSALGKAHYNVLQSRIQIKF
;
A
#
# COMPACT_ATOMS: atom_id res chain seq x y z
N MET A 1 28.26 15.89 -21.83
CA MET A 1 27.50 14.76 -22.41
C MET A 1 26.35 14.44 -21.47
N SER A 2 25.15 14.92 -21.76
CA SER A 2 23.97 14.78 -20.89
C SER A 2 23.22 13.51 -21.29
N LEU A 3 23.20 12.51 -20.41
CA LEU A 3 22.41 11.30 -20.60
C LEU A 3 20.94 11.64 -20.33
N LYS A 4 20.18 11.87 -21.41
CA LYS A 4 18.73 12.05 -21.36
C LYS A 4 18.10 10.65 -21.45
N GLY A 5 17.64 10.12 -20.32
CA GLY A 5 16.96 8.82 -20.29
C GLY A 5 15.52 8.94 -20.78
N THR A 6 15.23 8.44 -21.98
CA THR A 6 13.86 8.20 -22.48
C THR A 6 13.38 6.84 -21.99
N GLY A 7 13.14 6.74 -20.69
CA GLY A 7 12.67 5.53 -20.03
C GLY A 7 11.32 5.76 -19.38
N ASP A 8 10.28 6.09 -20.16
CA ASP A 8 8.91 6.06 -19.64
C ASP A 8 8.50 4.59 -19.46
N THR A 9 8.77 4.07 -18.26
CA THR A 9 8.32 2.73 -17.86
C THR A 9 6.92 2.83 -17.25
N TYR A 10 5.96 3.40 -18.00
CA TYR A 10 4.57 3.35 -17.61
C TYR A 10 3.97 2.07 -18.19
N LEU A 11 3.95 1.01 -17.38
CA LEU A 11 2.88 0.03 -17.51
C LEU A 11 1.60 0.78 -17.12
N PRO A 12 0.60 0.94 -18.02
CA PRO A 12 -0.68 1.49 -17.61
C PRO A 12 -1.23 0.54 -16.55
N VAL A 13 -1.10 0.93 -15.29
CA VAL A 13 -1.77 0.22 -14.20
C VAL A 13 -3.24 0.54 -14.40
N PRO A 14 -4.08 -0.44 -14.76
CA PRO A 14 -5.47 -0.15 -14.97
C PRO A 14 -6.05 0.44 -13.69
N PHE A 15 -6.75 1.58 -13.81
CA PHE A 15 -7.42 2.19 -12.68
C PHE A 15 -8.49 1.23 -12.20
N VAL A 16 -8.29 0.64 -11.02
CA VAL A 16 -9.25 -0.30 -10.43
C VAL A 16 -10.53 0.43 -10.01
N PHE A 17 -10.36 1.67 -9.57
CA PHE A 17 -11.44 2.57 -9.19
C PHE A 17 -11.48 3.72 -10.18
N ASP A 18 -12.55 3.80 -10.94
CA ASP A 18 -12.82 4.89 -11.87
C ASP A 18 -14.29 5.26 -11.78
N SER A 19 -14.64 6.00 -10.73
CA SER A 19 -16.01 6.39 -10.42
C SER A 19 -16.06 7.87 -10.07
N THR A 20 -16.90 8.63 -10.76
CA THR A 20 -17.09 10.06 -10.48
C THR A 20 -18.33 10.26 -9.61
N ILE A 21 -18.16 10.89 -8.45
CA ILE A 21 -19.27 11.23 -7.56
C ILE A 21 -19.75 12.64 -7.87
N SER A 22 -20.99 12.78 -8.34
CA SER A 22 -21.60 14.07 -8.66
C SER A 22 -22.33 14.68 -7.46
N HIS A 23 -22.47 16.01 -7.49
CA HIS A 23 -23.22 16.80 -6.50
C HIS A 23 -22.69 16.70 -5.06
N SER A 24 -21.37 16.53 -4.89
CA SER A 24 -20.74 16.57 -3.56
C SER A 24 -20.79 17.98 -2.98
N GLN A 25 -21.14 18.07 -1.69
CA GLN A 25 -21.14 19.32 -0.92
C GLN A 25 -19.95 19.37 0.02
N CYS A 26 -19.75 18.30 0.79
CA CYS A 26 -18.62 18.20 1.71
C CYS A 26 -18.12 16.75 1.83
N GLN A 27 -16.83 16.62 2.12
CA GLN A 27 -16.14 15.36 2.33
C GLN A 27 -15.51 15.38 3.71
N TYR A 28 -15.86 14.38 4.53
CA TYR A 28 -15.24 14.12 5.82
C TYR A 28 -14.39 12.87 5.70
N GLN A 29 -13.13 12.97 6.09
CA GLN A 29 -12.20 11.84 6.10
C GLN A 29 -11.58 11.72 7.48
N TRP A 30 -11.43 10.49 7.95
CA TRP A 30 -10.75 10.15 9.19
C TRP A 30 -9.78 8.99 8.94
N ASN A 31 -8.71 8.95 9.73
CA ASN A 31 -7.68 7.93 9.65
C ASN A 31 -7.20 7.56 11.05
N ILE A 32 -6.98 6.27 11.29
CA ILE A 32 -6.38 5.74 12.50
C ILE A 32 -5.22 4.84 12.09
N GLU A 33 -4.03 5.17 12.57
CA GLU A 33 -2.81 4.40 12.34
C GLU A 33 -2.27 3.84 13.67
N SER A 34 -1.71 2.64 13.62
CA SER A 34 -1.01 2.02 14.75
C SER A 34 0.23 1.28 14.26
N ILE A 35 1.33 1.42 15.01
CA ILE A 35 2.59 0.72 14.76
C ILE A 35 3.02 0.04 16.05
N PHE A 36 3.38 -1.23 15.95
CA PHE A 36 3.94 -2.05 17.00
C PHE A 36 5.27 -2.65 16.55
N HIS A 37 6.33 -2.32 17.27
CA HIS A 37 7.66 -2.90 17.06
C HIS A 37 8.08 -3.71 18.29
N HIS A 38 8.44 -4.97 18.08
CA HIS A 38 8.99 -5.81 19.12
C HIS A 38 10.14 -6.67 18.60
N LEU A 39 11.37 -6.30 18.98
CA LEU A 39 12.62 -6.97 18.56
C LEU A 39 12.71 -7.09 17.02
N LYS A 40 12.54 -8.32 16.52
CA LYS A 40 12.61 -8.68 15.10
C LYS A 40 11.26 -8.64 14.39
N PHE A 41 10.18 -8.41 15.13
CA PHE A 41 8.83 -8.34 14.60
C PHE A 41 8.37 -6.88 14.50
N PHE A 42 7.69 -6.57 13.40
CA PHE A 42 6.98 -5.31 13.25
C PHE A 42 5.57 -5.59 12.76
N LEU A 43 4.63 -4.76 13.20
CA LEU A 43 3.25 -4.76 12.77
C LEU A 43 2.80 -3.32 12.64
N GLN A 44 2.16 -2.99 11.55
CA GLN A 44 1.58 -1.69 11.27
C GLN A 44 0.17 -1.90 10.73
N GLY A 45 -0.76 -1.06 11.13
CA GLY A 45 -2.12 -1.08 10.61
C GLY A 45 -2.64 0.32 10.46
N GLU A 46 -3.42 0.53 9.41
CA GLU A 46 -4.07 1.79 9.13
C GLU A 46 -5.50 1.52 8.65
N VAL A 47 -6.45 2.29 9.17
CA VAL A 47 -7.84 2.25 8.74
C VAL A 47 -8.33 3.67 8.50
N MET A 48 -8.93 3.86 7.34
CA MET A 48 -9.51 5.12 6.92
C MET A 48 -10.97 4.96 6.54
N GLY A 49 -11.74 5.99 6.86
CA GLY A 49 -13.12 6.13 6.41
C GLY A 49 -13.34 7.48 5.78
N MET A 50 -14.24 7.52 4.82
CA MET A 50 -14.62 8.72 4.10
C MET A 50 -16.13 8.79 3.95
N ILE A 51 -16.69 9.95 4.21
CA ILE A 51 -18.11 10.26 4.08
C ILE A 51 -18.24 11.48 3.18
N ILE A 52 -18.93 11.34 2.05
CA ILE A 52 -19.22 12.43 1.13
C ILE A 52 -20.71 12.75 1.22
N ARG A 53 -21.04 13.94 1.71
CA ARG A 53 -22.42 14.44 1.68
C ARG A 53 -22.71 15.00 0.30
N ARG A 54 -23.86 14.61 -0.26
CA ARG A 54 -24.30 15.02 -1.59
C ARG A 54 -25.58 15.84 -1.50
N ASN A 55 -25.74 16.79 -2.41
CA ASN A 55 -26.96 17.60 -2.50
C ASN A 55 -28.09 16.77 -3.11
N ASN A 56 -29.28 16.76 -2.48
CA ASN A 56 -30.45 16.00 -2.94
C ASN A 56 -30.15 14.51 -3.26
N SER A 57 -29.20 13.89 -2.57
CA SER A 57 -28.86 12.48 -2.74
C SER A 57 -28.36 11.88 -1.41
N PRO A 58 -28.45 10.55 -1.21
CA PRO A 58 -27.88 9.89 -0.05
C PRO A 58 -26.38 10.21 0.12
N SER A 59 -25.93 10.23 1.38
CA SER A 59 -24.50 10.38 1.67
C SER A 59 -23.77 9.11 1.27
N TYR A 60 -22.59 9.28 0.67
CA TYR A 60 -21.75 8.20 0.22
C TYR A 60 -20.69 7.87 1.27
N ASN A 61 -20.56 6.60 1.64
CA ASN A 61 -19.61 6.10 2.62
C ASN A 61 -18.63 5.12 1.96
N ALA A 62 -17.35 5.37 2.20
CA ALA A 62 -16.25 4.51 1.77
C ALA A 62 -15.36 4.18 2.96
N TYR A 63 -14.81 2.97 2.98
CA TYR A 63 -13.85 2.56 3.99
C TYR A 63 -12.75 1.71 3.39
N GLY A 64 -11.56 1.82 3.95
CA GLY A 64 -10.42 1.02 3.54
C GLY A 64 -9.40 0.95 4.64
N GLY A 65 -8.57 -0.07 4.59
CA GLY A 65 -7.49 -0.21 5.54
C GLY A 65 -6.55 -1.31 5.13
N TYR A 66 -5.36 -1.25 5.69
CA TYR A 66 -4.37 -2.30 5.56
C TYR A 66 -3.82 -2.69 6.92
N ILE A 67 -3.37 -3.93 6.98
CA ILE A 67 -2.48 -4.40 8.03
C ILE A 67 -1.25 -4.98 7.36
N GLU A 68 -0.08 -4.54 7.81
CA GLU A 68 1.22 -5.02 7.39
C GLU A 68 1.96 -5.58 8.60
N GLY A 69 2.40 -6.82 8.49
CA GLY A 69 3.32 -7.42 9.45
C GLY A 69 4.61 -7.82 8.77
N GLY A 70 5.68 -7.94 9.54
CA GLY A 70 6.88 -8.57 9.02
C GLY A 70 7.93 -8.84 10.07
N TYR A 71 8.97 -9.52 9.59
CA TYR A 71 9.93 -10.18 10.44
C TYR A 71 11.34 -10.15 9.85
N PHE A 72 12.33 -9.91 10.70
CA PHE A 72 13.74 -9.99 10.35
C PHE A 72 14.24 -11.42 10.48
N ILE A 73 14.43 -12.11 9.35
CA ILE A 73 15.08 -13.43 9.29
C ILE A 73 16.56 -13.30 9.65
N LEU A 74 17.24 -12.31 9.06
CA LEU A 74 18.64 -12.00 9.32
C LEU A 74 18.76 -10.52 9.75
N GLY A 75 19.50 -10.27 10.82
CA GLY A 75 19.58 -8.95 11.47
C GLY A 75 18.76 -8.88 12.76
N ASN A 76 18.75 -7.69 13.38
CA ASN A 76 18.22 -7.50 14.74
C ASN A 76 17.01 -6.57 14.83
N ARG A 77 17.03 -5.39 14.21
CA ARG A 77 15.94 -4.41 14.34
C ARG A 77 15.96 -3.35 13.23
N LEU A 78 14.78 -2.86 12.83
CA LEU A 78 14.70 -1.57 12.12
C LEU A 78 15.16 -0.46 13.06
N GLY A 79 15.83 0.56 12.50
CA GLY A 79 15.92 1.82 13.22
C GLY A 79 14.51 2.42 13.31
N TYR A 80 14.27 3.26 14.30
CA TYR A 80 13.00 3.97 14.43
C TYR A 80 13.32 5.43 14.73
N ASP A 81 12.92 6.32 13.82
CA ASP A 81 13.02 7.75 14.08
C ASP A 81 11.85 8.19 14.95
N ARG A 82 12.14 8.65 16.16
CA ARG A 82 11.13 9.12 17.12
C ARG A 82 10.58 10.50 16.75
N ARG A 83 11.28 11.28 15.91
CA ARG A 83 10.84 12.61 15.48
C ARG A 83 9.80 12.51 14.37
N ASP A 84 10.04 11.65 13.40
CA ASP A 84 9.17 11.48 12.24
C ASP A 84 8.25 10.25 12.35
N ALA A 85 8.40 9.44 13.40
CA ALA A 85 7.68 8.17 13.61
C ALA A 85 7.86 7.18 12.45
N LEU A 86 9.04 7.20 11.81
CA LEU A 86 9.33 6.38 10.63
C LEU A 86 10.34 5.26 10.91
N PRO A 87 10.14 4.06 10.35
CA PRO A 87 11.14 3.00 10.37
C PRO A 87 12.33 3.38 9.46
N LEU A 88 13.53 3.37 10.02
CA LEU A 88 14.80 3.64 9.32
C LEU A 88 15.43 2.36 8.79
N CYS A 89 16.20 2.52 7.71
CA CYS A 89 17.03 1.44 7.16
C CYS A 89 17.99 0.88 8.22
N LEU A 90 18.15 -0.44 8.19
CA LEU A 90 19.13 -1.16 8.99
C LEU A 90 20.55 -0.66 8.72
N GLU A 91 21.30 -0.43 9.80
CA GLU A 91 22.75 -0.15 9.72
C GLU A 91 23.58 -1.42 9.47
N ASN A 92 22.97 -2.60 9.64
CA ASN A 92 23.63 -3.91 9.58
C ASN A 92 23.69 -4.48 8.16
N LYS A 93 24.89 -4.94 7.76
CA LYS A 93 25.12 -5.66 6.50
C LYS A 93 24.41 -7.01 6.49
N ASN A 94 24.02 -7.49 5.31
CA ASN A 94 23.39 -8.79 5.07
C ASN A 94 22.11 -9.06 5.88
N SER A 95 21.26 -8.04 6.04
CA SER A 95 19.97 -8.21 6.73
C SER A 95 18.89 -8.67 5.75
N LEU A 96 17.98 -9.52 6.20
CA LEU A 96 16.87 -10.03 5.41
C LEU A 96 15.58 -9.87 6.20
N ALA A 97 14.63 -9.13 5.64
CA ALA A 97 13.29 -9.03 6.19
C ALA A 97 12.23 -9.44 5.19
N ILE A 98 11.18 -10.02 5.75
CA ILE A 98 9.97 -10.37 5.03
C ILE A 98 8.81 -9.54 5.55
N PHE A 99 7.89 -9.23 4.67
CA PHE A 99 6.75 -8.35 4.88
C PHE A 99 5.54 -9.05 4.30
N VAL A 100 4.39 -8.99 4.97
CA VAL A 100 3.11 -9.43 4.45
C VAL A 100 2.11 -8.33 4.75
N ARG A 101 1.41 -7.88 3.72
CA ARG A 101 0.40 -6.84 3.80
C ARG A 101 -0.91 -7.36 3.25
N VAL A 102 -1.97 -7.15 4.00
CA VAL A 102 -3.35 -7.37 3.54
C VAL A 102 -3.98 -5.98 3.45
N ASN A 103 -4.44 -5.62 2.27
CA ASN A 103 -5.18 -4.39 2.03
C ASN A 103 -6.61 -4.75 1.61
N HIS A 104 -7.58 -4.07 2.21
CA HIS A 104 -8.98 -4.17 1.84
C HIS A 104 -9.56 -2.77 1.71
N THR A 105 -10.14 -2.49 0.55
CA THR A 105 -10.79 -1.21 0.26
C THR A 105 -12.16 -1.49 -0.32
N ASN A 106 -13.19 -0.95 0.30
CA ASN A 106 -14.56 -1.07 -0.16
C ASN A 106 -15.15 0.32 -0.40
N LEU A 107 -15.48 0.58 -1.66
CA LEU A 107 -16.10 1.81 -2.14
C LEU A 107 -17.56 1.56 -2.54
N ASN A 108 -18.13 0.39 -2.23
CA ASN A 108 -19.53 0.10 -2.50
C ASN A 108 -20.43 0.61 -1.37
N ASP A 109 -21.26 1.59 -1.66
CA ASP A 109 -22.37 2.04 -0.81
C ASP A 109 -23.72 1.58 -1.40
N SER A 110 -24.80 1.75 -0.64
CA SER A 110 -26.19 1.45 -1.02
C SER A 110 -26.61 2.11 -2.34
N ASP A 111 -26.25 3.37 -2.57
CA ASP A 111 -26.62 4.16 -3.76
C ASP A 111 -25.57 4.13 -4.88
N LEU A 112 -24.27 4.07 -4.52
CA LEU A 112 -23.16 4.10 -5.47
C LEU A 112 -22.26 2.88 -5.28
N LYS A 113 -22.12 2.08 -6.34
CA LYS A 113 -21.20 0.93 -6.38
C LYS A 113 -19.92 1.31 -7.10
N CYS A 114 -18.91 1.76 -6.34
CA CYS A 114 -17.63 2.20 -6.89
C CYS A 114 -16.55 1.10 -6.86
N GLY A 115 -16.92 -0.14 -6.52
CA GLY A 115 -16.04 -1.29 -6.52
C GLY A 115 -15.41 -1.59 -5.15
N ALA A 116 -14.80 -2.77 -5.05
CA ALA A 116 -14.02 -3.18 -3.89
C ALA A 116 -12.77 -3.91 -4.35
N LEU A 117 -11.68 -3.71 -3.62
CA LEU A 117 -10.38 -4.33 -3.88
C LEU A 117 -9.89 -4.99 -2.60
N THR A 118 -9.41 -6.22 -2.75
CA THR A 118 -8.63 -6.91 -1.72
C THR A 118 -7.30 -7.29 -2.32
N ASP A 119 -6.21 -6.79 -1.74
CA ASP A 119 -4.85 -7.12 -2.14
C ASP A 119 -4.13 -7.87 -1.01
N LEU A 120 -3.52 -8.99 -1.37
CA LEU A 120 -2.61 -9.73 -0.51
C LEU A 120 -1.21 -9.62 -1.09
N SER A 121 -0.37 -8.87 -0.40
CA SER A 121 1.01 -8.60 -0.80
C SER A 121 1.99 -9.31 0.14
N ALA A 122 3.01 -9.96 -0.42
CA ALA A 122 4.14 -10.52 0.29
C ALA A 122 5.43 -9.95 -0.29
N GLY A 123 6.27 -9.40 0.58
CA GLY A 123 7.50 -8.72 0.23
C GLY A 123 8.72 -9.32 0.93
N MET A 124 9.87 -9.21 0.29
CA MET A 124 11.16 -9.57 0.84
C MET A 124 12.17 -8.48 0.52
N ASN A 125 12.81 -7.95 1.56
CA ASN A 125 13.86 -6.93 1.44
C ASN A 125 15.18 -7.53 1.92
N TYR A 126 16.13 -7.63 1.01
CA TYR A 126 17.50 -8.07 1.27
C TYR A 126 18.46 -6.88 1.20
N TYR A 127 19.11 -6.62 2.32
CA TYR A 127 20.04 -5.52 2.53
C TYR A 127 21.46 -6.07 2.40
N LEU A 128 22.05 -5.99 1.20
CA LEU A 128 23.42 -6.44 0.99
C LEU A 128 24.40 -5.55 1.75
N ASN A 129 24.27 -4.23 1.58
CA ASN A 129 25.13 -3.22 2.19
C ASN A 129 24.31 -1.96 2.51
N LYS A 130 24.90 -1.01 3.24
CA LYS A 130 24.29 0.31 3.52
C LYS A 130 23.84 1.06 2.25
N HIS A 131 24.46 0.74 1.11
CA HIS A 131 24.23 1.38 -0.18
C HIS A 131 23.30 0.60 -1.10
N ILE A 132 23.03 -0.69 -0.88
CA ILE A 132 22.30 -1.53 -1.85
C ILE A 132 21.23 -2.35 -1.14
N ILE A 133 19.99 -2.19 -1.61
CA ILE A 133 18.81 -2.90 -1.11
C ILE A 133 18.13 -3.57 -2.30
N PHE A 134 17.97 -4.89 -2.23
CA PHE A 134 17.14 -5.65 -3.15
C PHE A 134 15.76 -5.86 -2.53
N ARG A 135 14.70 -5.58 -3.27
CA ARG A 135 13.31 -5.79 -2.84
C ARG A 135 12.58 -6.64 -3.86
N LEU A 136 11.83 -7.61 -3.38
CA LEU A 136 10.96 -8.45 -4.18
C LEU A 136 9.58 -8.41 -3.55
N ASN A 137 8.56 -8.04 -4.32
CA ASN A 137 7.17 -7.98 -3.88
C ASN A 137 6.33 -8.82 -4.82
N TYR A 138 5.44 -9.62 -4.24
CA TYR A 138 4.41 -10.36 -4.91
C TYR A 138 3.07 -9.90 -4.37
N SER A 139 2.14 -9.53 -5.25
CA SER A 139 0.82 -9.02 -4.87
C SER A 139 -0.25 -9.81 -5.61
N HIS A 140 -1.20 -10.35 -4.88
CA HIS A 140 -2.38 -11.00 -5.41
C HIS A 140 -3.60 -10.13 -5.16
N VAL A 141 -4.10 -9.52 -6.23
CA VAL A 141 -5.20 -8.56 -6.15
C VAL A 141 -6.48 -9.20 -6.66
N LYS A 142 -7.54 -9.02 -5.89
CA LYS A 142 -8.91 -9.41 -6.22
C LYS A 142 -9.78 -8.17 -6.27
N THR A 143 -10.58 -8.07 -7.31
CA THR A 143 -11.49 -6.95 -7.55
C THR A 143 -12.93 -7.45 -7.63
N ASP A 144 -13.86 -6.63 -7.15
CA ASP A 144 -15.30 -6.92 -7.21
C ASP A 144 -15.89 -6.53 -8.57
N GLN A 145 -17.07 -7.07 -8.89
CA GLN A 145 -17.79 -6.87 -10.16
C GLN A 145 -18.09 -5.40 -10.50
N TYR A 146 -18.14 -4.53 -9.49
CA TYR A 146 -18.39 -3.09 -9.66
C TYR A 146 -17.11 -2.25 -9.80
N SER A 147 -15.94 -2.90 -9.81
CA SER A 147 -14.66 -2.22 -10.09
C SER A 147 -14.58 -1.89 -11.58
N ALA A 148 -13.79 -0.89 -11.97
CA ALA A 148 -13.69 -0.47 -13.38
C ALA A 148 -13.16 -1.57 -14.32
N LEU A 149 -12.48 -2.59 -13.77
CA LEU A 149 -11.99 -3.77 -14.48
C LEU A 149 -12.96 -4.97 -14.46
N GLY A 150 -14.11 -4.83 -13.79
CA GLY A 150 -14.99 -5.94 -13.46
C GLY A 150 -14.37 -6.92 -12.46
N LYS A 151 -14.97 -8.10 -12.32
CA LYS A 151 -14.47 -9.16 -11.43
C LYS A 151 -13.19 -9.76 -12.02
N ALA A 152 -12.03 -9.33 -11.52
CA ALA A 152 -10.72 -9.79 -11.96
C ALA A 152 -9.84 -10.26 -10.80
N HIS A 153 -8.98 -11.23 -11.11
CA HIS A 153 -7.89 -11.71 -10.26
C HIS A 153 -6.58 -11.54 -11.01
N TYR A 154 -5.62 -10.81 -10.44
CA TYR A 154 -4.33 -10.62 -11.06
C TYR A 154 -3.20 -10.75 -10.05
N ASN A 155 -2.09 -11.31 -10.54
CA ASN A 155 -0.86 -11.49 -9.79
C ASN A 155 0.17 -10.50 -10.33
N VAL A 156 0.82 -9.77 -9.45
CA VAL A 156 1.89 -8.83 -9.79
C VAL A 156 3.14 -9.29 -9.07
N LEU A 157 4.19 -9.57 -9.83
CA LEU A 157 5.53 -9.79 -9.29
C LEU A 157 6.39 -8.58 -9.66
N GLN A 158 6.95 -7.92 -8.66
CA GLN A 158 7.79 -6.74 -8.83
C GLN A 158 9.10 -6.89 -8.09
N SER A 159 10.21 -6.68 -8.78
CA SER A 159 11.53 -6.54 -8.17
C SER A 159 12.01 -5.10 -8.24
N ARG A 160 12.72 -4.63 -7.21
CA ARG A 160 13.32 -3.30 -7.17
C ARG A 160 14.71 -3.37 -6.55
N ILE A 161 15.69 -2.79 -7.24
CA ILE A 161 17.02 -2.53 -6.68
C ILE A 161 17.07 -1.05 -6.31
N GLN A 162 17.38 -0.74 -5.06
CA GLN A 162 17.62 0.63 -4.61
C GLN A 162 19.09 0.82 -4.24
N ILE A 163 19.70 1.82 -4.85
CA ILE A 163 21.07 2.25 -4.56
C ILE A 163 20.99 3.57 -3.79
N LYS A 164 21.70 3.67 -2.67
CA LYS A 164 21.84 4.87 -1.85
C LYS A 164 23.30 5.31 -1.87
N PHE A 165 23.54 6.60 -2.11
CA PHE A 165 24.86 7.23 -2.18
C PHE A 165 25.10 8.06 -0.92
#